data_AF-A0AA41Q270-F1
#
_entry.id   AF-A0AA41Q270-F1
#
_cell.length_a   1.000
_cell.length_b   1.000
_cell.length_c   1.000
_cell.angle_alpha   90.00
_cell.angle_beta   90.00
_cell.angle_gamma   90.00
#
_symmetry.space_group_name_H-M   'P 1'
#
loop_
_entity.id
_entity.type
_entity.pdbx_description
1 polymer ?
#
loop_
_entity_poly.entity_id
_entity_poly.type
_entity_poly.pdbx_seq_one_letter_code
_entity_poly.pdbx_strand_id
1 'polypeptide(L)'
;MPTPTPRPVPPPVDESYLRRAAEEATRRWVEDTERALPARWDGPQVLLQAFGNIATDDRRVWWREQVRAYAREHTHRFREAGRAALHALADQTYARLRDATPRPTERELSRRTPEILRMLADTVGSTAIGRELTALALEIDAAAVERAVRSSVLDDLRTARLAELGHITPALSAPLARIDEIEAEVRSSLSLRNTLLPLLAADFAARDAARRTMNGGHRAADESDRALRASMGAGLEEQHQAMAAPLAAARSSAVATVADMPRLTAAIEGNIRAFKDRFVKWDLVGHPIFEQAVHTYGAPAVRALLTLSLDTTVSLFRLMSRNVGIWPAFLACWPAGTSEAELAWAFAKLMDVPDAAAFLADIRKRKADKPGYVAGPGTWP
;
A
#
# COMPACT_ATOMS: atom_id res chain seq x y z
N MET A 1 -67.39 -44.13 45.45
CA MET A 1 -66.67 -43.21 44.54
C MET A 1 -66.53 -43.90 43.20
N PRO A 2 -66.91 -43.29 42.07
CA PRO A 2 -66.66 -43.91 40.77
C PRO A 2 -65.16 -43.86 40.47
N THR A 3 -64.62 -45.01 40.07
CA THR A 3 -63.23 -45.18 39.61
C THR A 3 -63.00 -44.30 38.38
N PRO A 4 -61.94 -43.47 38.33
CA PRO A 4 -61.65 -42.68 37.14
C PRO A 4 -61.34 -43.61 35.97
N THR A 5 -62.14 -43.50 34.91
CA THR A 5 -61.91 -44.20 33.65
C THR A 5 -60.53 -43.79 33.12
N PRO A 6 -59.61 -44.72 32.81
CA PRO A 6 -58.32 -44.37 32.23
C PRO A 6 -58.55 -43.59 30.95
N ARG A 7 -57.90 -42.42 30.83
CA ARG A 7 -57.93 -41.64 29.60
C ARG A 7 -57.42 -42.54 28.46
N PRO A 8 -58.12 -42.59 27.31
CA PRO A 8 -57.65 -43.36 26.17
C PRO A 8 -56.25 -42.89 25.80
N VAL A 9 -55.31 -43.83 25.69
CA VAL A 9 -53.98 -43.57 25.14
C VAL A 9 -54.21 -43.10 23.70
N PRO A 10 -53.74 -41.89 23.32
CA PRO A 10 -53.92 -41.41 21.96
C PRO A 10 -53.30 -42.40 20.97
N PRO A 11 -53.91 -42.62 19.79
CA PRO A 11 -53.40 -43.56 18.81
C PRO A 11 -51.95 -43.18 18.42
N PRO A 12 -51.08 -44.17 18.16
CA PRO A 12 -49.73 -43.91 17.68
C PRO A 12 -49.79 -43.12 16.36
N VAL A 13 -48.81 -42.24 16.17
CA VAL A 13 -48.72 -41.36 14.99
C VAL A 13 -48.62 -42.17 13.71
N ASP A 14 -49.39 -41.76 12.71
CA ASP A 14 -49.30 -42.28 11.35
C ASP A 14 -47.86 -42.20 10.83
N GLU A 15 -47.38 -43.27 10.19
CA GLU A 15 -46.01 -43.34 9.67
C GLU A 15 -45.71 -42.22 8.67
N SER A 16 -46.72 -41.82 7.88
CA SER A 16 -46.61 -40.72 6.93
C SER A 16 -46.31 -39.38 7.64
N TYR A 17 -46.88 -39.18 8.82
CA TYR A 17 -46.67 -37.98 9.63
C TYR A 17 -45.29 -38.00 10.30
N LEU A 18 -44.85 -39.14 10.83
CA LEU A 18 -43.50 -39.29 11.38
C LEU A 18 -42.41 -39.05 10.34
N ARG A 19 -42.62 -39.51 9.10
CA ARG A 19 -41.67 -39.28 8.01
C ARG A 19 -41.56 -37.79 7.66
N ARG A 20 -42.70 -37.09 7.54
CA ARG A 20 -42.71 -35.63 7.34
C ARG A 20 -42.04 -34.88 8.49
N ALA A 21 -42.31 -35.29 9.74
CA ALA A 21 -41.69 -34.69 10.91
C ALA A 21 -40.16 -34.90 10.90
N ALA A 22 -39.68 -36.08 10.51
CA ALA A 22 -38.25 -36.38 10.38
C ALA A 22 -37.56 -35.56 9.28
N GLU A 23 -38.18 -35.45 8.11
CA GLU A 23 -37.69 -34.62 6.99
C GLU A 23 -37.61 -33.14 7.38
N GLU A 24 -38.65 -32.61 8.02
CA GLU A 24 -38.68 -31.22 8.46
C GLU A 24 -37.67 -30.95 9.58
N ALA A 25 -37.58 -31.83 10.58
CA ALA A 25 -36.61 -31.73 11.65
C ALA A 25 -35.18 -31.76 11.12
N THR A 26 -34.88 -32.66 10.20
CA THR A 26 -33.57 -32.81 9.55
C THR A 26 -33.19 -31.55 8.78
N ARG A 27 -34.07 -31.08 7.90
CA ARG A 27 -33.84 -29.84 7.12
C ARG A 27 -33.61 -28.65 8.04
N ARG A 28 -34.48 -28.48 9.05
CA ARG A 28 -34.36 -27.38 10.02
C ARG A 28 -33.05 -27.46 10.79
N TRP A 29 -32.66 -28.64 11.26
CA TRP A 29 -31.43 -28.83 12.01
C TRP A 29 -30.19 -28.46 11.17
N VAL A 30 -30.14 -28.89 9.90
CA VAL A 30 -29.04 -28.53 8.98
C VAL A 30 -29.02 -27.01 8.76
N GLU A 31 -30.16 -26.39 8.47
CA GLU A 31 -30.23 -24.95 8.25
C GLU A 31 -29.90 -24.12 9.50
N ASP A 32 -30.36 -24.56 10.68
CA ASP A 32 -30.10 -23.89 11.95
C ASP A 32 -28.60 -24.01 12.31
N THR A 33 -27.99 -25.17 12.07
CA THR A 33 -26.53 -25.38 12.26
C THR A 33 -25.72 -24.53 11.28
N GLU A 34 -26.10 -24.51 10.00
CA GLU A 34 -25.46 -23.67 8.98
C GLU A 34 -25.52 -22.18 9.36
N ARG A 35 -26.68 -21.70 9.84
CA ARG A 35 -26.87 -20.32 10.28
C ARG A 35 -26.07 -19.99 11.55
N ALA A 36 -25.96 -20.94 12.48
CA ALA A 36 -25.26 -20.74 13.75
C ALA A 36 -23.74 -20.59 13.61
N LEU A 37 -23.12 -21.33 12.67
CA LEU A 37 -21.67 -21.35 12.46
C LEU A 37 -21.02 -19.96 12.30
N PRO A 38 -21.48 -19.09 11.38
CA PRO A 38 -20.94 -17.73 11.25
C PRO A 38 -21.52 -16.76 12.28
N ALA A 39 -22.77 -16.94 12.72
CA ALA A 39 -23.48 -15.99 13.59
C ALA A 39 -22.90 -15.92 15.01
N ARG A 40 -22.26 -17.00 15.49
CA ARG A 40 -21.60 -16.99 16.81
C ARG A 40 -20.54 -15.88 16.96
N TRP A 41 -19.91 -15.49 15.85
CA TRP A 41 -18.87 -14.46 15.81
C TRP A 41 -19.43 -13.03 15.89
N ASP A 42 -20.76 -12.87 15.82
CA ASP A 42 -21.44 -11.58 15.93
C ASP A 42 -21.66 -11.16 17.40
N GLY A 43 -21.38 -12.05 18.36
CA GLY A 43 -21.57 -11.80 19.79
C GLY A 43 -20.53 -10.83 20.40
N PRO A 44 -20.94 -9.83 21.20
CA PRO A 44 -20.00 -8.90 21.86
C PRO A 44 -19.08 -9.57 22.88
N GLN A 45 -19.51 -10.69 23.47
CA GLN A 45 -18.69 -11.46 24.40
C GLN A 45 -17.53 -12.18 23.69
N VAL A 46 -17.74 -12.61 22.44
CA VAL A 46 -16.67 -13.20 21.61
C VAL A 46 -15.63 -12.14 21.24
N LEU A 47 -16.07 -10.90 20.98
CA LEU A 47 -15.14 -9.79 20.77
C LEU A 47 -14.21 -9.56 21.96
N LEU A 48 -14.78 -9.56 23.16
CA LEU A 48 -14.02 -9.37 24.40
C LEU A 48 -13.07 -10.54 24.67
N GLN A 49 -13.53 -11.78 24.50
CA GLN A 49 -12.74 -12.96 24.82
C GLN A 49 -11.63 -13.25 23.80
N ALA A 50 -11.93 -13.12 22.51
CA ALA A 50 -11.00 -13.53 21.46
C ALA A 50 -10.09 -12.39 20.99
N PHE A 51 -10.55 -11.15 21.08
CA PHE A 51 -9.84 -9.98 20.55
C PHE A 51 -9.53 -8.93 21.62
N GLY A 52 -9.80 -9.20 22.90
CA GLY A 52 -9.63 -8.23 23.99
C GLY A 52 -8.21 -7.66 24.16
N ASN A 53 -7.19 -8.39 23.72
CA ASN A 53 -5.79 -7.95 23.76
C ASN A 53 -5.40 -7.03 22.60
N ILE A 54 -6.24 -6.90 21.57
CA ILE A 54 -5.99 -6.00 20.45
C ILE A 54 -6.29 -4.56 20.88
N ALA A 55 -5.27 -3.71 20.74
CA ALA A 55 -5.21 -2.39 21.37
C ALA A 55 -6.34 -1.44 20.98
N THR A 56 -6.83 -1.48 19.73
CA THR A 56 -7.82 -0.52 19.23
C THR A 56 -9.14 -1.19 18.85
N ASP A 57 -10.26 -0.48 19.05
CA ASP A 57 -11.60 -0.94 18.67
C ASP A 57 -11.69 -1.23 17.16
N ASP A 58 -11.12 -0.36 16.32
CA ASP A 58 -11.11 -0.54 14.87
C ASP A 58 -10.43 -1.85 14.45
N ARG A 59 -9.30 -2.19 15.09
CA ARG A 59 -8.59 -3.44 14.82
C ARG A 59 -9.35 -4.65 15.33
N ARG A 60 -10.01 -4.56 16.50
CA ARG A 60 -10.91 -5.61 17.00
C ARG A 60 -12.06 -5.88 16.03
N VAL A 61 -12.67 -4.83 15.48
CA VAL A 61 -13.72 -4.95 14.47
C VAL A 61 -13.20 -5.60 13.19
N TRP A 62 -12.05 -5.16 12.70
CA TRP A 62 -11.42 -5.72 11.50
C TRP A 62 -11.14 -7.23 11.63
N TRP A 63 -10.58 -7.65 12.77
CA TRP A 63 -10.28 -9.07 13.04
C TRP A 63 -11.54 -9.93 13.14
N ARG A 64 -12.58 -9.43 13.80
CA ARG A 64 -13.89 -10.10 13.82
C ARG A 64 -14.42 -10.31 12.41
N GLU A 65 -14.33 -9.30 11.55
CA GLU A 65 -14.79 -9.41 10.16
C GLU A 65 -13.99 -10.45 9.37
N GLN A 66 -12.67 -10.55 9.59
CA GLN A 66 -11.85 -11.58 8.93
C GLN A 66 -12.21 -12.99 9.39
N VAL A 67 -12.39 -13.22 10.70
CA VAL A 67 -12.80 -14.53 11.23
C VAL A 67 -14.22 -14.89 10.75
N ARG A 68 -15.13 -13.93 10.71
CA ARG A 68 -16.49 -14.12 10.18
C ARG A 68 -16.47 -14.47 8.70
N ALA A 69 -15.69 -13.77 7.89
CA ALA A 69 -15.53 -14.05 6.47
C ALA A 69 -14.98 -15.47 6.26
N TYR A 70 -13.94 -15.83 7.01
CA TYR A 70 -13.37 -17.17 6.99
C TYR A 70 -14.41 -18.25 7.36
N ALA A 71 -15.14 -18.06 8.46
CA ALA A 71 -16.19 -19.00 8.89
C ALA A 71 -17.27 -19.16 7.81
N ARG A 72 -17.70 -18.07 7.16
CA ARG A 72 -18.68 -18.11 6.07
C ARG A 72 -18.19 -18.91 4.86
N GLU A 73 -16.94 -18.70 4.44
CA GLU A 73 -16.32 -19.45 3.35
C GLU A 73 -16.32 -20.96 3.64
N HIS A 74 -15.99 -21.34 4.88
CA HIS A 74 -15.91 -22.74 5.28
C HIS A 74 -17.29 -23.35 5.57
N THR A 75 -18.28 -22.54 5.93
CA THR A 75 -19.69 -22.96 6.07
C THR A 75 -20.26 -23.48 4.74
N HIS A 76 -19.70 -23.09 3.59
CA HIS A 76 -20.08 -23.66 2.29
C HIS A 76 -19.89 -25.18 2.26
N ARG A 77 -18.78 -25.69 2.81
CA ARG A 77 -18.49 -27.13 2.88
C ARG A 77 -19.54 -27.87 3.72
N PHE A 78 -19.94 -27.28 4.84
CA PHE A 78 -21.02 -27.82 5.66
C PHE A 78 -22.36 -27.82 4.91
N ARG A 79 -22.69 -26.74 4.21
CA ARG A 79 -23.92 -26.66 3.40
C ARG A 79 -23.96 -27.76 2.33
N GLU A 80 -22.87 -27.98 1.62
CA GLU A 80 -22.78 -29.02 0.59
C GLU A 80 -22.92 -30.42 1.19
N ALA A 81 -22.18 -30.72 2.26
CA ALA A 81 -22.28 -32.00 2.97
C ALA A 81 -23.70 -32.23 3.53
N GLY A 82 -24.29 -31.21 4.14
CA GLY A 82 -25.64 -31.25 4.68
C GLY A 82 -26.68 -31.56 3.59
N ARG A 83 -26.64 -30.84 2.46
CA ARG A 83 -27.54 -31.06 1.32
C ARG A 83 -27.42 -32.47 0.74
N ALA A 84 -26.19 -32.96 0.56
CA ALA A 84 -25.96 -34.31 0.03
C ALA A 84 -26.50 -35.40 0.99
N ALA A 85 -26.47 -35.14 2.29
CA ALA A 85 -26.86 -36.10 3.32
C ALA A 85 -28.35 -36.02 3.74
N LEU A 86 -29.12 -35.01 3.27
CA LEU A 86 -30.47 -34.72 3.76
C LEU A 86 -31.41 -35.94 3.76
N HIS A 87 -31.47 -36.69 2.67
CA HIS A 87 -32.37 -37.83 2.54
C HIS A 87 -31.98 -38.97 3.50
N ALA A 88 -30.70 -39.35 3.51
CA ALA A 88 -30.20 -40.40 4.38
C ALA A 88 -30.29 -40.03 5.86
N LEU A 89 -30.11 -38.75 6.20
CA LEU A 89 -30.30 -38.22 7.55
C LEU A 89 -31.77 -38.25 7.97
N ALA A 90 -32.70 -37.92 7.06
CA ALA A 90 -34.13 -38.01 7.31
C ALA A 90 -34.58 -39.46 7.56
N ASP A 91 -34.05 -40.42 6.81
CA ASP A 91 -34.33 -41.85 7.01
C ASP A 91 -33.82 -42.35 8.37
N GLN A 92 -32.61 -41.98 8.77
CA GLN A 92 -32.07 -42.33 10.09
C GLN A 92 -32.86 -41.67 11.23
N THR A 93 -33.29 -40.42 11.04
CA THR A 93 -34.11 -39.68 12.00
C THR A 93 -35.50 -40.32 12.12
N TYR A 94 -36.12 -40.70 11.01
CA TYR A 94 -37.38 -41.42 10.98
C TYR A 94 -37.29 -42.74 11.74
N ALA A 95 -36.27 -43.56 11.47
CA ALA A 95 -36.07 -44.83 12.17
C ALA A 95 -35.98 -44.62 13.69
N ARG A 96 -35.25 -43.59 14.14
CA ARG A 96 -35.16 -43.27 15.58
C ARG A 96 -36.47 -42.78 16.18
N LEU A 97 -37.23 -41.94 15.49
CA LEU A 97 -38.54 -41.49 15.97
C LEU A 97 -39.55 -42.63 16.04
N ARG A 98 -39.48 -43.57 15.09
CA ARG A 98 -40.33 -44.77 15.07
C ARG A 98 -40.01 -45.70 16.24
N ASP A 99 -38.73 -45.87 16.55
CA ASP A 99 -38.23 -46.83 17.54
C ASP A 99 -38.13 -46.22 18.96
N ALA A 100 -38.43 -44.91 19.12
CA ALA A 100 -38.43 -44.21 20.40
C ALA A 100 -39.48 -44.75 21.38
N THR A 101 -39.12 -44.82 22.66
CA THR A 101 -40.03 -45.25 23.75
C THR A 101 -40.01 -44.23 24.89
N PRO A 102 -41.13 -43.52 25.18
CA PRO A 102 -42.41 -43.58 24.47
C PRO A 102 -42.32 -42.99 23.06
N ARG A 103 -43.11 -43.55 22.14
CA ARG A 103 -43.20 -43.06 20.75
C ARG A 103 -43.86 -41.68 20.75
N PRO A 104 -43.32 -40.67 20.06
CA PRO A 104 -43.90 -39.33 20.00
C PRO A 104 -45.33 -39.39 19.45
N THR A 105 -46.22 -38.57 20.01
CA THR A 105 -47.61 -38.42 19.56
C THR A 105 -47.77 -37.30 18.53
N GLU A 106 -48.85 -37.30 17.76
CA GLU A 106 -49.08 -36.34 16.67
C GLU A 106 -49.31 -34.96 17.27
N ARG A 107 -49.99 -34.93 18.43
CA ARG A 107 -50.21 -33.73 19.22
C ARG A 107 -48.92 -33.13 19.75
N GLU A 108 -47.90 -33.94 20.06
CA GLU A 108 -46.58 -33.44 20.43
C GLU A 108 -45.86 -32.90 19.20
N LEU A 109 -45.71 -33.69 18.15
CA LEU A 109 -44.98 -33.26 16.95
C LEU A 109 -45.62 -32.04 16.24
N SER A 110 -46.94 -31.86 16.33
CA SER A 110 -47.65 -30.67 15.82
C SER A 110 -47.44 -29.43 16.70
N ARG A 111 -47.18 -29.60 18.00
CA ARG A 111 -46.89 -28.50 18.92
C ARG A 111 -45.40 -28.21 18.86
N ARG A 112 -45.01 -27.24 18.03
CA ARG A 112 -43.62 -26.77 17.88
C ARG A 112 -43.11 -26.01 19.12
N THR A 113 -43.19 -26.60 20.31
CA THR A 113 -42.62 -26.02 21.53
C THR A 113 -41.10 -26.13 21.51
N PRO A 114 -40.37 -25.28 22.27
CA PRO A 114 -38.92 -25.35 22.36
C PRO A 114 -38.39 -26.73 22.78
N GLU A 115 -39.08 -27.41 23.70
CA GLU A 115 -38.69 -28.73 24.20
C GLU A 115 -38.78 -29.80 23.09
N ILE A 116 -39.85 -29.75 22.30
CA ILE A 116 -40.09 -30.69 21.19
C ILE A 116 -39.10 -30.42 20.06
N LEU A 117 -38.82 -29.15 19.76
CA LEU A 117 -37.79 -28.79 18.78
C LEU A 117 -36.40 -29.24 19.23
N ARG A 118 -36.09 -29.15 20.53
CA ARG A 118 -34.83 -29.64 21.08
C ARG A 118 -34.73 -31.16 20.98
N MET A 119 -35.77 -31.88 21.37
CA MET A 119 -35.83 -33.34 21.27
C MET A 119 -35.69 -33.83 19.82
N LEU A 120 -36.29 -33.14 18.85
CA LEU A 120 -36.11 -33.42 17.43
C LEU A 120 -34.67 -33.14 16.97
N ALA A 121 -34.09 -32.01 17.38
CA ALA A 121 -32.69 -31.68 17.08
C ALA A 121 -31.70 -32.70 17.69
N ASP A 122 -31.92 -33.11 18.94
CA ASP A 122 -31.14 -34.15 19.63
C ASP A 122 -31.26 -35.49 18.91
N THR A 123 -32.44 -35.81 18.38
CA THR A 123 -32.68 -37.02 17.59
C THR A 123 -31.89 -37.00 16.29
N VAL A 124 -31.93 -35.89 15.55
CA VAL A 124 -31.17 -35.71 14.30
C VAL A 124 -29.67 -35.80 14.58
N GLY A 125 -29.16 -35.02 15.54
CA GLY A 125 -27.73 -34.95 15.87
C GLY A 125 -27.14 -36.25 16.42
N SER A 126 -27.97 -37.11 17.01
CA SER A 126 -27.52 -38.38 17.57
C SER A 126 -27.41 -39.52 16.54
N THR A 127 -27.95 -39.35 15.32
CA THR A 127 -27.77 -40.28 14.18
C THR A 127 -26.30 -40.39 13.76
N ALA A 128 -25.95 -41.39 12.93
CA ALA A 128 -24.57 -41.51 12.45
C ALA A 128 -24.18 -40.30 11.59
N ILE A 129 -25.02 -39.96 10.62
CA ILE A 129 -24.81 -38.81 9.71
C ILE A 129 -24.87 -37.49 10.48
N GLY A 130 -25.78 -37.35 11.46
CA GLY A 130 -25.85 -36.17 12.31
C GLY A 130 -24.57 -35.94 13.10
N ARG A 131 -23.92 -37.00 13.60
CA ARG A 131 -22.62 -36.90 14.25
C ARG A 131 -21.50 -36.50 13.30
N GLU A 132 -21.49 -37.03 12.07
CA GLU A 132 -20.50 -36.63 11.03
C GLU A 132 -20.64 -35.15 10.67
N LEU A 133 -21.86 -34.67 10.43
CA LEU A 133 -22.12 -33.25 10.17
C LEU A 133 -21.77 -32.38 11.39
N THR A 134 -22.05 -32.85 12.61
CA THR A 134 -21.63 -32.16 13.84
C THR A 134 -20.12 -32.08 13.95
N ALA A 135 -19.39 -33.16 13.63
CA ALA A 135 -17.93 -33.16 13.61
C ALA A 135 -17.39 -32.15 12.60
N LEU A 136 -17.95 -32.10 11.38
CA LEU A 136 -17.59 -31.10 10.38
C LEU A 136 -17.86 -29.66 10.87
N ALA A 137 -19.00 -29.42 11.52
CA ALA A 137 -19.31 -28.12 12.12
C ALA A 137 -18.28 -27.75 13.21
N LEU A 138 -17.85 -28.71 14.04
CA LEU A 138 -16.81 -28.51 15.06
C LEU A 138 -15.43 -28.27 14.46
N GLU A 139 -15.08 -28.90 13.33
CA GLU A 139 -13.82 -28.64 12.63
C GLU A 139 -13.78 -27.22 12.06
N ILE A 140 -14.86 -26.77 11.43
CA ILE A 140 -15.01 -25.39 10.97
C ILE A 140 -14.91 -24.43 12.18
N ASP A 141 -15.51 -24.82 13.31
CA ASP A 141 -15.47 -24.06 14.53
C ASP A 141 -14.05 -23.89 15.06
N ALA A 142 -13.33 -25.01 15.24
CA ALA A 142 -11.97 -25.04 15.72
C ALA A 142 -11.03 -24.22 14.82
N ALA A 143 -11.17 -24.35 13.50
CA ALA A 143 -10.36 -23.59 12.54
C ALA A 143 -10.58 -22.07 12.67
N ALA A 144 -11.81 -21.64 12.91
CA ALA A 144 -12.10 -20.22 13.10
C ALA A 144 -11.65 -19.71 14.49
N VAL A 145 -11.73 -20.54 15.54
CA VAL A 145 -11.17 -20.26 16.88
C VAL A 145 -9.66 -20.11 16.83
N GLU A 146 -8.96 -21.01 16.14
CA GLU A 146 -7.52 -20.94 15.97
C GLU A 146 -7.07 -19.61 15.36
N ARG A 147 -7.80 -19.10 14.36
CA ARG A 147 -7.55 -17.79 13.75
C ARG A 147 -7.78 -16.64 14.73
N ALA A 148 -8.84 -16.74 15.52
CA ALA A 148 -9.12 -15.74 16.52
C ALA A 148 -8.00 -15.70 17.59
N VAL A 149 -7.48 -16.84 18.00
CA VAL A 149 -6.33 -16.92 18.94
C VAL A 149 -5.06 -16.31 18.34
N ARG A 150 -4.78 -16.54 17.06
CA ARG A 150 -3.60 -15.99 16.37
C ARG A 150 -3.67 -14.47 16.16
N SER A 151 -4.86 -13.88 16.22
CA SER A 151 -5.09 -12.46 15.90
C SER A 151 -4.22 -11.50 16.71
N SER A 152 -4.04 -11.74 18.02
CA SER A 152 -3.21 -10.89 18.88
C SER A 152 -1.76 -10.89 18.44
N VAL A 153 -1.17 -12.06 18.17
CA VAL A 153 0.24 -12.18 17.74
C VAL A 153 0.47 -11.47 16.41
N LEU A 154 -0.48 -11.62 15.48
CA LEU A 154 -0.42 -10.96 14.18
C LEU A 154 -0.60 -9.44 14.32
N ASP A 155 -1.51 -8.98 15.17
CA ASP A 155 -1.72 -7.54 15.39
C ASP A 155 -0.55 -6.89 16.13
N ASP A 156 0.08 -7.58 17.07
CA ASP A 156 1.29 -7.14 17.77
C ASP A 156 2.46 -6.99 16.78
N LEU A 157 2.66 -7.98 15.90
CA LEU A 157 3.68 -7.91 14.85
C LEU A 157 3.43 -6.73 13.92
N ARG A 158 2.20 -6.53 13.45
CA ARG A 158 1.82 -5.38 12.61
C ARG A 158 2.09 -4.06 13.32
N THR A 159 1.68 -3.96 14.58
CA THR A 159 1.83 -2.75 15.41
C THR A 159 3.31 -2.44 15.65
N ALA A 160 4.12 -3.43 16.00
CA ALA A 160 5.56 -3.27 16.18
C ALA A 160 6.25 -2.79 14.90
N ARG A 161 5.90 -3.36 13.73
CA ARG A 161 6.47 -2.94 12.44
C ARG A 161 6.04 -1.55 12.01
N LEU A 162 4.80 -1.15 12.29
CA LEU A 162 4.34 0.22 12.07
C LEU A 162 5.04 1.21 13.01
N ALA A 163 5.30 0.82 14.26
CA ALA A 163 6.08 1.63 15.19
C ALA A 163 7.53 1.80 14.72
N GLU A 164 8.19 0.73 14.26
CA GLU A 164 9.53 0.81 13.66
C GLU A 164 9.57 1.79 12.48
N LEU A 165 8.56 1.75 11.60
CA LEU A 165 8.40 2.71 10.51
C LEU A 165 8.22 4.14 11.03
N GLY A 166 7.37 4.32 12.05
CA GLY A 166 7.11 5.61 12.71
C GLY A 166 8.31 6.21 13.43
N HIS A 167 9.33 5.40 13.79
CA HIS A 167 10.59 5.89 14.34
C HIS A 167 11.58 6.38 13.28
N ILE A 168 11.46 5.91 12.03
CA ILE A 168 12.38 6.26 10.94
C ILE A 168 11.94 7.55 10.24
N THR A 169 10.63 7.72 10.04
CA THR A 169 10.07 8.85 9.29
C THR A 169 10.34 10.24 9.90
N PRO A 170 10.47 10.45 11.23
CA PRO A 170 10.79 11.76 11.79
C PRO A 170 12.15 12.30 11.36
N ALA A 171 13.13 11.42 11.07
CA ALA A 171 14.46 11.81 10.63
C ALA A 171 14.46 12.53 9.26
N LEU A 172 13.39 12.38 8.48
CA LEU A 172 13.21 13.04 7.19
C LEU A 172 12.52 14.40 7.30
N SER A 173 11.82 14.68 8.40
CA SER A 173 11.00 15.89 8.54
C SER A 173 11.84 17.17 8.43
N ALA A 174 12.93 17.28 9.18
CA ALA A 174 13.77 18.47 9.17
C ALA A 174 14.49 18.69 7.81
N PRO A 175 15.13 17.69 7.19
CA PRO A 175 15.70 17.84 5.84
C PRO A 175 14.67 18.26 4.79
N LEU A 176 13.48 17.65 4.80
CA LEU A 176 12.42 17.97 3.84
C LEU A 176 11.88 19.39 4.03
N ALA A 177 11.65 19.80 5.28
CA ALA A 177 11.25 21.16 5.61
C ALA A 177 12.31 22.18 5.17
N ARG A 178 13.59 21.86 5.37
CA ARG A 178 14.70 22.71 4.93
C ARG A 178 14.72 22.91 3.42
N ILE A 179 14.48 21.84 2.64
CA ILE A 179 14.39 21.94 1.18
C ILE A 179 13.16 22.78 0.76
N ASP A 180 12.04 22.68 1.48
CA ASP A 180 10.86 23.52 1.20
C ASP A 180 11.12 25.01 1.46
N GLU A 181 11.79 25.34 2.58
CA GLU A 181 12.20 26.71 2.90
C GLU A 181 13.09 27.27 1.79
N ILE A 182 14.04 26.47 1.32
CA ILE A 182 14.93 26.82 0.21
C ILE A 182 14.14 27.06 -1.07
N GLU A 183 13.21 26.17 -1.43
CA GLU A 183 12.38 26.34 -2.62
C GLU A 183 11.54 27.62 -2.52
N ALA A 184 10.95 27.90 -1.35
CA ALA A 184 10.18 29.11 -1.10
C ALA A 184 11.05 30.38 -1.18
N GLU A 185 12.27 30.35 -0.65
CA GLU A 185 13.24 31.45 -0.76
C GLU A 185 13.59 31.73 -2.23
N VAL A 186 13.91 30.68 -3.00
CA VAL A 186 14.24 30.82 -4.43
C VAL A 186 13.03 31.33 -5.22
N ARG A 187 11.82 30.85 -4.93
CA ARG A 187 10.60 31.31 -5.57
C ARG A 187 10.28 32.76 -5.22
N SER A 188 10.50 33.20 -3.99
CA SER A 188 10.14 34.57 -3.56
C SER A 188 11.09 35.64 -4.13
N SER A 189 12.33 35.27 -4.46
CA SER A 189 13.29 36.20 -5.08
C SER A 189 13.13 36.28 -6.61
N LEU A 190 12.75 37.46 -7.11
CA LEU A 190 12.61 37.74 -8.54
C LEU A 190 13.92 37.52 -9.32
N SER A 191 15.07 37.82 -8.73
CA SER A 191 16.38 37.67 -9.38
C SER A 191 16.89 36.23 -9.40
N LEU A 192 16.41 35.38 -8.47
CA LEU A 192 16.85 34.00 -8.36
C LEU A 192 15.92 33.02 -9.08
N ARG A 193 14.62 33.33 -9.14
CA ARG A 193 13.57 32.43 -9.64
C ARG A 193 13.88 31.85 -11.02
N ASN A 194 14.25 32.69 -11.98
CA ASN A 194 14.40 32.28 -13.39
C ASN A 194 15.65 31.43 -13.64
N THR A 195 16.62 31.47 -12.72
CA THR A 195 17.93 30.85 -12.92
C THR A 195 18.16 29.67 -11.97
N LEU A 196 17.78 29.79 -10.70
CA LEU A 196 17.96 28.73 -9.71
C LEU A 196 16.83 27.68 -9.71
N LEU A 197 15.58 28.03 -10.05
CA LEU A 197 14.52 27.00 -10.10
C LEU A 197 14.79 25.93 -11.15
N PRO A 198 15.15 26.26 -12.41
CA PRO A 198 15.46 25.23 -13.39
C PRO A 198 16.68 24.39 -13.00
N LEU A 199 17.65 25.00 -12.31
CA LEU A 199 18.86 24.32 -11.82
C LEU A 199 18.56 23.24 -10.78
N LEU A 200 17.64 23.55 -9.86
CA LEU A 200 17.27 22.73 -8.70
C LEU A 200 16.05 21.83 -8.95
N ALA A 201 15.44 21.90 -10.13
CA ALA A 201 14.19 21.19 -10.44
C ALA A 201 14.31 19.67 -10.24
N ALA A 202 15.43 19.07 -10.63
CA ALA A 202 15.69 17.65 -10.42
C ALA A 202 15.82 17.30 -8.92
N ASP A 203 16.42 18.19 -8.13
CA ASP A 203 16.59 18.01 -6.69
C ASP A 203 15.24 18.13 -5.95
N PHE A 204 14.38 19.07 -6.34
CA PHE A 204 13.02 19.18 -5.82
C PHE A 204 12.15 17.97 -6.23
N ALA A 205 12.32 17.45 -7.44
CA ALA A 205 11.65 16.21 -7.85
C ALA A 205 12.12 14.99 -7.03
N ALA A 206 13.40 14.93 -6.67
CA ALA A 206 13.95 13.90 -5.78
C ALA A 206 13.37 14.02 -4.35
N ARG A 207 13.24 15.24 -3.82
CA ARG A 207 12.50 15.51 -2.56
C ARG A 207 11.06 15.01 -2.64
N ASP A 208 10.34 15.29 -3.72
CA ASP A 208 8.94 14.88 -3.87
C ASP A 208 8.80 13.36 -4.04
N ALA A 209 9.78 12.70 -4.66
CA ALA A 209 9.87 11.25 -4.68
C ALA A 209 10.08 10.69 -3.27
N ALA A 210 11.00 11.27 -2.48
CA ALA A 210 11.24 10.89 -1.09
C ALA A 210 9.98 11.01 -0.22
N ARG A 211 9.20 12.09 -0.37
CA ARG A 211 7.92 12.27 0.34
C ARG A 211 6.91 11.16 0.05
N ARG A 212 6.80 10.76 -1.22
CA ARG A 212 5.88 9.69 -1.64
C ARG A 212 6.25 8.36 -0.99
N THR A 213 7.54 8.09 -0.81
CA THR A 213 8.03 6.90 -0.08
C THR A 213 7.64 6.94 1.39
N MET A 214 7.74 8.10 2.07
CA MET A 214 7.35 8.23 3.49
C MET A 214 5.86 8.06 3.74
N ASN A 215 5.03 8.62 2.87
CA ASN A 215 3.57 8.45 2.94
C ASN A 215 3.15 6.99 2.70
N GLY A 216 4.10 6.14 2.31
CA GLY A 216 3.94 4.70 2.19
C GLY A 216 3.59 3.98 3.49
N GLY A 217 3.72 4.58 4.68
CA GLY A 217 3.37 3.90 5.94
C GLY A 217 1.91 3.41 6.01
N HIS A 218 0.95 4.26 5.60
CA HIS A 218 -0.47 3.88 5.55
C HIS A 218 -0.71 2.85 4.44
N ARG A 219 -0.14 3.09 3.26
CA ARG A 219 -0.24 2.16 2.13
C ARG A 219 0.35 0.79 2.46
N ALA A 220 1.47 0.74 3.18
CA ALA A 220 2.13 -0.49 3.59
C ALA A 220 1.31 -1.23 4.65
N ALA A 221 0.60 -0.50 5.53
CA ALA A 221 -0.37 -1.08 6.45
C ALA A 221 -1.54 -1.75 5.68
N ASP A 222 -2.09 -1.07 4.67
CA ASP A 222 -3.15 -1.61 3.82
C ASP A 222 -2.69 -2.78 2.96
N GLU A 223 -1.46 -2.73 2.44
CA GLU A 223 -0.82 -3.83 1.70
C GLU A 223 -0.57 -5.03 2.60
N SER A 224 -0.11 -4.80 3.84
CA SER A 224 0.02 -5.81 4.89
C SER A 224 -1.32 -6.48 5.19
N ASP A 225 -2.38 -5.68 5.40
CA ASP A 225 -3.72 -6.21 5.69
C ASP A 225 -4.31 -7.00 4.49
N ARG A 226 -4.03 -6.56 3.26
CA ARG A 226 -4.39 -7.31 2.04
C ARG A 226 -3.64 -8.63 1.92
N ALA A 227 -2.33 -8.62 2.17
CA ALA A 227 -1.49 -9.82 2.11
C ALA A 227 -1.90 -10.84 3.19
N LEU A 228 -2.15 -10.36 4.41
CA LEU A 228 -2.67 -11.19 5.50
C LEU A 228 -4.00 -11.84 5.10
N ARG A 229 -4.95 -11.08 4.54
CA ARG A 229 -6.24 -11.61 4.06
C ARG A 229 -6.06 -12.74 3.04
N ALA A 230 -5.16 -12.57 2.09
CA ALA A 230 -4.86 -13.60 1.08
C ALA A 230 -4.25 -14.87 1.69
N SER A 231 -3.51 -14.74 2.80
CA SER A 231 -2.90 -15.85 3.53
C SER A 231 -3.77 -16.46 4.65
N MET A 232 -5.06 -16.10 4.76
CA MET A 232 -5.92 -16.57 5.86
C MET A 232 -6.14 -18.09 5.88
N GLY A 233 -5.94 -18.77 4.75
CA GLY A 233 -5.95 -20.24 4.65
C GLY A 233 -4.64 -20.92 5.05
N ALA A 234 -3.57 -20.16 5.27
CA ALA A 234 -2.21 -20.66 5.48
C ALA A 234 -1.85 -20.93 6.95
N GLY A 235 -0.66 -21.49 7.16
CA GLY A 235 -0.02 -21.62 8.47
C GLY A 235 0.38 -20.28 9.07
N LEU A 236 0.62 -20.25 10.38
CA LEU A 236 0.98 -19.01 11.10
C LEU A 236 2.25 -18.35 10.55
N GLU A 237 3.26 -19.15 10.19
CA GLU A 237 4.53 -18.64 9.65
C GLU A 237 4.35 -17.94 8.29
N GLU A 238 3.54 -18.52 7.40
CA GLU A 238 3.19 -17.91 6.12
C GLU A 238 2.38 -16.61 6.32
N GLN A 239 1.46 -16.58 7.29
CA GLN A 239 0.71 -15.37 7.67
C GLN A 239 1.64 -14.29 8.23
N HIS A 240 2.59 -14.66 9.08
CA HIS A 240 3.63 -13.76 9.60
C HIS A 240 4.42 -13.14 8.45
N GLN A 241 4.90 -13.96 7.51
CA GLN A 241 5.70 -13.50 6.39
C GLN A 241 4.89 -12.60 5.45
N ALA A 242 3.67 -12.99 5.09
CA ALA A 242 2.79 -12.23 4.21
C ALA A 242 2.50 -10.82 4.76
N MET A 243 2.23 -10.73 6.07
CA MET A 243 1.95 -9.47 6.75
C MET A 243 3.21 -8.61 6.93
N ALA A 244 4.34 -9.21 7.28
CA ALA A 244 5.57 -8.47 7.56
C ALA A 244 6.25 -7.92 6.29
N ALA A 245 6.12 -8.59 5.14
CA ALA A 245 6.87 -8.25 3.93
C ALA A 245 6.61 -6.82 3.40
N PRO A 246 5.36 -6.34 3.27
CA PRO A 246 5.10 -4.96 2.83
C PRO A 246 5.69 -3.91 3.78
N LEU A 247 5.60 -4.14 5.09
CA LEU A 247 6.14 -3.23 6.11
C LEU A 247 7.67 -3.23 6.11
N ALA A 248 8.30 -4.39 5.91
CA ALA A 248 9.76 -4.50 5.78
C ALA A 248 10.29 -3.82 4.50
N ALA A 249 9.56 -3.91 3.39
CA ALA A 249 9.88 -3.22 2.14
C ALA A 249 9.77 -1.69 2.31
N ALA A 250 8.68 -1.22 2.93
CA ALA A 250 8.51 0.19 3.26
C ALA A 250 9.62 0.69 4.18
N ARG A 251 10.03 -0.12 5.17
CA ARG A 251 11.10 0.22 6.11
C ARG A 251 12.43 0.37 5.40
N SER A 252 12.77 -0.59 4.53
CA SER A 252 14.02 -0.55 3.76
C SER A 252 14.07 0.68 2.85
N SER A 253 12.95 1.02 2.21
CA SER A 253 12.84 2.21 1.37
C SER A 253 12.97 3.51 2.18
N ALA A 254 12.36 3.59 3.36
CA ALA A 254 12.47 4.72 4.28
C ALA A 254 13.91 4.91 4.77
N VAL A 255 14.61 3.83 5.15
CA VAL A 255 16.02 3.88 5.59
C VAL A 255 16.94 4.37 4.46
N ALA A 256 16.77 3.87 3.24
CA ALA A 256 17.53 4.35 2.09
C ALA A 256 17.31 5.86 1.86
N THR A 257 16.04 6.29 1.94
CA THR A 257 15.67 7.70 1.77
C THR A 257 16.29 8.58 2.86
N VAL A 258 16.31 8.13 4.13
CA VAL A 258 16.97 8.82 5.25
C VAL A 258 18.45 9.00 5.00
N ALA A 259 19.13 7.99 4.45
CA ALA A 259 20.56 8.06 4.17
C ALA A 259 20.89 9.08 3.07
N ASP A 260 20.03 9.22 2.06
CA ASP A 260 20.27 10.10 0.92
C ASP A 260 19.88 11.57 1.16
N MET A 261 18.93 11.83 2.07
CA MET A 261 18.37 13.17 2.24
C MET A 261 19.37 14.22 2.73
N PRO A 262 20.25 13.94 3.70
CA PRO A 262 21.31 14.88 4.08
C PRO A 262 22.24 15.24 2.92
N ARG A 263 22.54 14.28 2.03
CA ARG A 263 23.37 14.53 0.84
C ARG A 263 22.65 15.44 -0.15
N LEU A 264 21.35 15.21 -0.38
CA LEU A 264 20.53 16.06 -1.23
C LEU A 264 20.43 17.48 -0.67
N THR A 265 20.17 17.65 0.63
CA THR A 265 20.13 18.96 1.28
C THR A 265 21.47 19.68 1.15
N ALA A 266 22.59 19.02 1.44
CA ALA A 266 23.92 19.61 1.33
C ALA A 266 24.27 20.01 -0.12
N ALA A 267 23.86 19.21 -1.11
CA ALA A 267 24.07 19.52 -2.52
C ALA A 267 23.29 20.78 -2.94
N ILE A 268 22.01 20.87 -2.57
CA ILE A 268 21.17 22.05 -2.85
C ILE A 268 21.78 23.30 -2.18
N GLU A 269 22.13 23.23 -0.90
CA GLU A 269 22.73 24.35 -0.19
C GLU A 269 24.08 24.76 -0.76
N GLY A 270 24.91 23.80 -1.16
CA GLY A 270 26.18 24.04 -1.84
C GLY A 270 26.00 24.78 -3.17
N ASN A 271 25.05 24.33 -3.99
CA ASN A 271 24.72 24.96 -5.27
C ASN A 271 24.22 26.40 -5.09
N ILE A 272 23.33 26.62 -4.11
CA ILE A 272 22.81 27.96 -3.82
C ILE A 272 23.90 28.89 -3.30
N ARG A 273 24.75 28.40 -2.38
CA ARG A 273 25.87 29.18 -1.84
C ARG A 273 26.84 29.57 -2.96
N ALA A 274 27.28 28.60 -3.76
CA ALA A 274 28.19 28.84 -4.88
C ALA A 274 27.59 29.84 -5.88
N PHE A 275 26.28 29.74 -6.16
CA PHE A 275 25.58 30.68 -7.02
C PHE A 275 25.54 32.10 -6.43
N LYS A 276 25.14 32.24 -5.16
CA LYS A 276 25.06 33.56 -4.48
C LYS A 276 26.43 34.22 -4.41
N ASP A 277 27.46 33.48 -4.03
CA ASP A 277 28.83 33.99 -3.91
C ASP A 277 29.42 34.42 -5.26
N ARG A 278 29.01 33.76 -6.35
CA ARG A 278 29.56 34.01 -7.67
C ARG A 278 28.78 35.03 -8.49
N PHE A 279 27.47 34.88 -8.57
CA PHE A 279 26.65 35.67 -9.50
C PHE A 279 25.91 36.81 -8.81
N VAL A 280 25.38 36.61 -7.60
CA VAL A 280 24.65 37.67 -6.89
C VAL A 280 25.61 38.70 -6.33
N LYS A 281 26.65 38.25 -5.62
CA LYS A 281 27.66 39.13 -5.01
C LYS A 281 28.37 40.03 -6.04
N TRP A 282 28.55 39.54 -7.26
CA TRP A 282 29.24 40.24 -8.35
C TRP A 282 28.29 40.92 -9.34
N ASP A 283 27.01 41.02 -9.01
CA ASP A 283 25.98 41.67 -9.82
C ASP A 283 25.92 41.15 -11.27
N LEU A 284 26.15 39.84 -11.43
CA LEU A 284 26.09 39.15 -12.72
C LEU A 284 24.68 38.63 -13.02
N VAL A 285 23.84 38.50 -11.98
CA VAL A 285 22.41 38.21 -12.14
C VAL A 285 21.72 39.41 -12.77
N GLY A 286 21.02 39.23 -13.89
CA GLY A 286 20.50 40.34 -14.70
C GLY A 286 21.47 40.86 -15.77
N HIS A 287 22.72 40.38 -15.81
CA HIS A 287 23.62 40.71 -16.91
C HIS A 287 23.09 40.08 -18.23
N PRO A 288 22.89 40.84 -19.33
CA PRO A 288 22.19 40.36 -20.52
C PRO A 288 22.75 39.06 -21.10
N ILE A 289 24.07 38.91 -21.07
CA ILE A 289 24.78 37.73 -21.59
C ILE A 289 24.57 36.51 -20.70
N PHE A 290 24.52 36.71 -19.38
CA PHE A 290 24.25 35.63 -18.43
C PHE A 290 22.80 35.16 -18.56
N GLU A 291 21.84 36.10 -18.56
CA GLU A 291 20.42 35.81 -18.76
C GLU A 291 20.17 35.07 -20.08
N GLN A 292 20.84 35.50 -21.16
CA GLN A 292 20.73 34.83 -22.44
C GLN A 292 21.36 33.42 -22.43
N ALA A 293 22.49 33.21 -21.74
CA ALA A 293 23.08 31.88 -21.55
C ALA A 293 22.12 30.93 -20.82
N VAL A 294 21.54 31.42 -19.71
CA VAL A 294 20.58 30.68 -18.89
C VAL A 294 19.32 30.37 -19.70
N HIS A 295 18.81 31.33 -20.47
CA HIS A 295 17.65 31.14 -21.33
C HIS A 295 17.91 30.11 -22.44
N THR A 296 19.09 30.13 -23.08
CA THR A 296 19.40 29.22 -24.19
C THR A 296 19.74 27.81 -23.72
N TYR A 297 20.51 27.66 -22.65
CA TYR A 297 21.09 26.38 -22.24
C TYR A 297 20.49 25.81 -20.95
N GLY A 298 19.80 26.63 -20.15
CA GLY A 298 19.22 26.23 -18.87
C GLY A 298 20.28 25.89 -17.81
N ALA A 299 19.95 24.88 -16.99
CA ALA A 299 20.77 24.42 -15.87
C ALA A 299 22.23 24.07 -16.25
N PRO A 300 22.51 23.38 -17.37
CA PRO A 300 23.88 23.12 -17.83
C PRO A 300 24.79 24.34 -17.89
N ALA A 301 24.33 25.50 -18.37
CA ALA A 301 25.17 26.70 -18.44
C ALA A 301 25.52 27.23 -17.05
N VAL A 302 24.55 27.25 -16.13
CA VAL A 302 24.80 27.69 -14.75
C VAL A 302 25.82 26.78 -14.08
N ARG A 303 25.69 25.45 -14.22
CA ARG A 303 26.65 24.48 -13.67
C ARG A 303 28.04 24.62 -14.29
N ALA A 304 28.11 24.71 -15.62
CA ALA A 304 29.36 24.95 -16.35
C ALA A 304 30.08 26.22 -15.87
N LEU A 305 29.34 27.32 -15.66
CA LEU A 305 29.93 28.55 -15.15
C LEU A 305 30.32 28.48 -13.67
N LEU A 306 29.67 27.62 -12.87
CA LEU A 306 30.02 27.34 -11.48
C LEU A 306 31.30 26.49 -11.34
N THR A 307 31.69 25.73 -12.35
CA THR A 307 32.95 24.94 -12.33
C THR A 307 34.18 25.76 -12.68
N LEU A 308 34.04 26.90 -13.36
CA LEU A 308 35.15 27.81 -13.66
C LEU A 308 35.67 28.52 -12.40
N SER A 309 36.84 29.15 -12.48
CA SER A 309 37.25 30.10 -11.42
C SER A 309 36.41 31.39 -11.53
N LEU A 310 36.24 32.09 -10.41
CA LEU A 310 35.52 33.37 -10.39
C LEU A 310 36.13 34.39 -11.36
N ASP A 311 37.46 34.50 -11.39
CA ASP A 311 38.17 35.42 -12.28
C ASP A 311 37.93 35.07 -13.76
N THR A 312 37.89 33.77 -14.06
CA THR A 312 37.55 33.26 -15.39
C THR A 312 36.11 33.63 -15.76
N THR A 313 35.15 33.44 -14.86
CA THR A 313 33.74 33.77 -15.09
C THR A 313 33.53 35.28 -15.32
N VAL A 314 34.12 36.13 -14.47
CA VAL A 314 34.01 37.59 -14.60
C VAL A 314 34.67 38.07 -15.89
N SER A 315 35.86 37.56 -16.19
CA SER A 315 36.61 37.94 -17.39
C SER A 315 35.90 37.49 -18.67
N LEU A 316 35.24 36.32 -18.64
CA LEU A 316 34.42 35.83 -19.73
C LEU A 316 33.27 36.80 -20.02
N PHE A 317 32.50 37.21 -19.00
CA PHE A 317 31.42 38.17 -19.21
C PHE A 317 31.94 39.52 -19.70
N ARG A 318 33.06 40.03 -19.17
CA ARG A 318 33.68 41.27 -19.66
C ARG A 318 34.10 41.16 -21.13
N LEU A 319 34.69 40.04 -21.53
CA LEU A 319 35.11 39.79 -22.91
C LEU A 319 33.91 39.78 -23.85
N MET A 320 32.84 39.07 -23.47
CA MET A 320 31.62 38.97 -24.28
C MET A 320 30.87 40.30 -24.37
N SER A 321 30.86 41.11 -23.30
CA SER A 321 30.27 42.46 -23.32
C SER A 321 31.05 43.45 -24.19
N ARG A 322 32.38 43.33 -24.25
CA ARG A 322 33.22 44.16 -25.14
C ARG A 322 33.11 43.73 -26.60
N ASN A 323 32.77 42.47 -26.85
CA ASN A 323 32.69 41.88 -28.19
C ASN A 323 31.30 41.30 -28.44
N VAL A 324 30.28 42.18 -28.45
CA VAL A 324 28.86 41.81 -28.54
C VAL A 324 28.55 40.87 -29.72
N GLY A 325 29.32 40.92 -30.81
CA GLY A 325 29.17 40.04 -31.97
C GLY A 325 29.62 38.58 -31.77
N ILE A 326 30.45 38.27 -30.78
CA ILE A 326 30.88 36.88 -30.49
C ILE A 326 29.71 36.08 -29.96
N TRP A 327 28.91 36.67 -29.06
CA TRP A 327 27.93 35.92 -28.29
C TRP A 327 26.82 35.30 -29.15
N PRO A 328 26.17 36.02 -30.08
CA PRO A 328 25.25 35.42 -31.03
C PRO A 328 25.89 34.32 -31.89
N ALA A 329 27.16 34.48 -32.29
CA ALA A 329 27.88 33.49 -33.08
C ALA A 329 28.23 32.23 -32.24
N PHE A 330 28.53 32.40 -30.96
CA PHE A 330 28.70 31.31 -30.00
C PHE A 330 27.40 30.53 -29.82
N LEU A 331 26.28 31.23 -29.60
CA LEU A 331 24.95 30.60 -29.46
C LEU A 331 24.52 29.86 -30.73
N ALA A 332 24.83 30.40 -31.91
CA ALA A 332 24.59 29.72 -33.19
C ALA A 332 25.45 28.46 -33.35
N CYS A 333 26.59 28.38 -32.65
CA CYS A 333 27.48 27.25 -32.73
C CYS A 333 27.11 26.10 -31.80
N TRP A 334 26.57 26.41 -30.63
CA TRP A 334 26.24 25.47 -29.57
C TRP A 334 24.74 25.55 -29.26
N PRO A 335 23.92 24.57 -29.67
CA PRO A 335 22.47 24.60 -29.49
C PRO A 335 22.05 24.31 -28.04
N ALA A 336 20.77 24.52 -27.72
CA ALA A 336 20.18 24.37 -26.38
C ALA A 336 20.40 22.98 -25.72
N GLY A 337 20.70 21.93 -26.49
CA GLY A 337 20.98 20.58 -26.00
C GLY A 337 22.46 20.29 -25.68
N THR A 338 23.33 21.31 -25.70
CA THR A 338 24.78 21.14 -25.43
C THR A 338 25.01 20.68 -23.99
N SER A 339 25.88 19.69 -23.80
CA SER A 339 26.15 19.12 -22.47
C SER A 339 26.90 20.09 -21.55
N GLU A 340 26.77 19.91 -20.23
CA GLU A 340 27.48 20.71 -19.22
C GLU A 340 29.00 20.70 -19.45
N ALA A 341 29.58 19.53 -19.75
CA ALA A 341 31.01 19.38 -19.96
C ALA A 341 31.50 20.13 -21.22
N GLU A 342 30.72 20.09 -22.31
CA GLU A 342 31.04 20.83 -23.53
C GLU A 342 30.92 22.35 -23.30
N LEU A 343 29.89 22.80 -22.58
CA LEU A 343 29.74 24.21 -22.22
C LEU A 343 30.86 24.69 -21.31
N ALA A 344 31.25 23.90 -20.29
CA ALA A 344 32.34 24.25 -19.39
C ALA A 344 33.67 24.39 -20.14
N TRP A 345 33.96 23.45 -21.04
CA TRP A 345 35.12 23.52 -21.93
C TRP A 345 35.05 24.75 -22.86
N ALA A 346 33.89 25.01 -23.48
CA ALA A 346 33.73 26.10 -24.44
C ALA A 346 33.86 27.48 -23.77
N PHE A 347 33.28 27.65 -22.58
CA PHE A 347 33.45 28.85 -21.76
C PHE A 347 34.89 29.05 -21.29
N ALA A 348 35.59 27.97 -20.89
CA ALA A 348 37.01 28.05 -20.56
C ALA A 348 37.85 28.45 -21.78
N LYS A 349 37.58 27.88 -22.97
CA LYS A 349 38.33 28.18 -24.19
C LYS A 349 38.11 29.58 -24.71
N LEU A 350 36.92 30.16 -24.53
CA LEU A 350 36.67 31.57 -24.82
C LEU A 350 37.65 32.51 -24.12
N MET A 351 38.18 32.11 -22.97
CA MET A 351 39.17 32.87 -22.22
C MET A 351 40.61 32.69 -22.70
N ASP A 352 40.92 31.56 -23.34
CA ASP A 352 42.26 31.23 -23.80
C ASP A 352 42.60 31.85 -25.17
N VAL A 353 41.60 32.34 -25.90
CA VAL A 353 41.82 32.87 -27.26
C VAL A 353 42.08 34.38 -27.20
N PRO A 354 43.18 34.87 -27.82
CA PRO A 354 43.56 36.28 -27.76
C PRO A 354 42.52 37.24 -28.36
N ASP A 355 41.71 36.77 -29.31
CA ASP A 355 40.67 37.55 -29.96
C ASP A 355 39.41 36.71 -30.31
N ALA A 356 38.32 37.43 -30.48
CA ALA A 356 37.00 36.98 -30.90
C ALA A 356 36.98 36.08 -32.17
N ALA A 357 37.73 36.51 -33.19
CA ALA A 357 37.72 35.96 -34.53
C ALA A 357 38.51 34.66 -34.61
N ALA A 358 39.62 34.55 -33.89
CA ALA A 358 40.41 33.34 -33.74
C ALA A 358 39.60 32.22 -33.05
N PHE A 359 38.74 32.58 -32.09
CA PHE A 359 37.88 31.62 -31.41
C PHE A 359 36.78 31.11 -32.35
N LEU A 360 36.14 32.02 -33.09
CA LEU A 360 35.17 31.64 -34.12
C LEU A 360 35.80 30.81 -35.25
N ALA A 361 37.06 31.07 -35.60
CA ALA A 361 37.80 30.26 -36.58
C ALA A 361 38.09 28.85 -36.05
N ASP A 362 38.47 28.71 -34.78
CA ASP A 362 38.71 27.38 -34.16
C ASP A 362 37.40 26.57 -34.04
N ILE A 363 36.28 27.22 -33.68
CA ILE A 363 34.97 26.55 -33.69
C ILE A 363 34.60 26.09 -35.11
N ARG A 364 34.74 26.98 -36.11
CA ARG A 364 34.43 26.64 -37.50
C ARG A 364 35.29 25.47 -37.99
N LYS A 365 36.57 25.44 -37.60
CA LYS A 365 37.50 24.34 -37.90
C LYS A 365 37.08 23.03 -37.22
N ARG A 366 36.75 23.05 -35.92
CA ARG A 366 36.30 21.84 -35.20
C ARG A 366 34.97 21.29 -35.72
N LYS A 367 34.06 22.15 -36.17
CA LYS A 367 32.83 21.72 -36.85
C LYS A 367 33.13 21.06 -38.20
N ALA A 368 34.11 21.57 -38.94
CA ALA A 368 34.55 20.95 -40.19
C ALA A 368 35.26 19.61 -39.97
N ASP A 369 36.00 19.46 -38.86
CA ASP A 369 36.79 18.26 -38.55
C ASP A 369 35.98 17.13 -37.86
N LYS A 370 34.71 17.38 -37.48
CA LYS A 370 33.77 16.36 -36.95
C LYS A 370 32.50 16.27 -37.81
N PRO A 371 32.46 15.39 -38.83
CA PRO A 371 31.25 15.17 -39.63
C PRO A 371 30.21 14.44 -38.77
N GLY A 372 29.33 15.20 -38.12
CA GLY A 372 28.32 14.69 -37.20
C GLY A 372 27.84 15.72 -36.16
N TYR A 373 28.54 16.85 -36.00
CA TYR A 373 28.09 17.94 -35.12
C TYR A 373 27.06 18.83 -35.83
N VAL A 374 25.83 18.32 -35.97
CA VAL A 374 24.70 19.09 -36.52
C VAL A 374 24.24 20.10 -35.46
N ALA A 375 24.51 21.39 -35.71
CA ALA A 375 23.77 22.44 -35.04
C ALA A 375 22.35 22.43 -35.60
N GLY A 376 21.37 21.96 -34.82
CA GLY A 376 19.98 22.31 -35.10
C GLY A 376 19.82 23.84 -34.94
N PRO A 377 18.99 24.48 -35.77
CA PRO A 377 17.55 24.32 -35.54
C PRO A 377 16.75 24.24 -36.84
N GLY A 378 15.91 23.22 -36.95
CA GLY A 378 15.20 22.99 -38.20
C GLY A 378 16.14 22.45 -39.27
N THR A 379 15.55 21.62 -40.10
CA THR A 379 16.19 20.82 -41.14
C THR A 379 17.09 21.61 -42.09
N TRP A 380 18.04 20.90 -42.71
CA TRP A 380 18.35 20.84 -44.16
C TRP A 380 19.86 20.85 -44.48
N PRO A 381 20.32 20.10 -45.51
CA PRO A 381 19.97 18.76 -45.97
C PRO A 381 20.87 17.65 -45.39
#